data_AF-A0A2D4T5M3-F1
#
_entry.id   AF-A0A2D4T5M3-F1
#
_cell.length_a   1.000
_cell.length_b   1.000
_cell.length_c   1.000
_cell.angle_alpha   90.00
_cell.angle_beta   90.00
_cell.angle_gamma   90.00
#
_symmetry.space_group_name_H-M   'P 1'
#
loop_
_entity.id
_entity.type
_entity.pdbx_description
1 polymer ?
#
loop_
_entity_poly.entity_id
_entity_poly.type
_entity_poly.pdbx_seq_one_letter_code
_entity_poly.pdbx_strand_id
1 'polypeptide(L)'
;MEPLLIGLVVAALIASLIFSRLAPSLVFTLAMAACVLVGVIDMQTVMAKATNDGLMTLLLLLMVSVGLERLPWLLALSHRAVKGSLTRTILSLSGMTMLFSAFVNNTAVVATLAGTLRKNPHHAASQILLPVSYAAILGGTLTLIGTSTNLIVSSFLEDITGQGIPFFAFLPVALPAAIAGLIAMLVMHRVLPIGKQDDLPVNEFLIEMVVGEDSRLIGKTVSENGLRDLGDLFLVELVREGRLLTPVAPGEQLEARDRLIFSGDVSKVGVLERFHGLRSFAIDQGLLGMNLTEVILIPGAALIGQTIKESEFRSRFDAAVVGVHRDGERLSGQLGNIRLRVGDSLMLAVGPDFQKRSNLSRNFLIIESSVASHSLSSGKSMAVGAGMFAAVTCSVLEWLPLTTGLMFLLLLMLGLKLFSTAELRRRFPFEMWLIVSSALAISQAVMDSGLMGSAMAFLSPIIGSVPPMMMLVMVYVLTLAMTELITNNAAAALMFPLGYSVALTAGLDPMVFVMAVALGGSASFLTPYGYTTNLMVQNLGGYTRADYVRFGWLVSLAYSTVVLILLPRIFPF
;
A
#
# COMPACT_ATOMS: atom_id res chain seq x y z
N MET A 1 7.98 22.76 -33.70
CA MET A 1 8.18 21.29 -33.60
C MET A 1 8.18 20.83 -32.14
N GLU A 2 8.72 21.63 -31.23
CA GLU A 2 8.72 21.40 -29.77
C GLU A 2 7.35 21.04 -29.15
N PRO A 3 6.20 21.70 -29.46
CA PRO A 3 4.93 21.34 -28.86
C PRO A 3 4.45 19.92 -29.25
N LEU A 4 4.68 19.51 -30.51
CA LEU A 4 4.30 18.16 -30.96
C LEU A 4 5.14 17.08 -30.27
N LEU A 5 6.44 17.33 -30.10
CA LEU A 5 7.37 16.42 -29.42
C LEU A 5 7.00 16.25 -27.95
N ILE A 6 6.73 17.33 -27.22
CA ILE A 6 6.27 17.24 -25.83
C ILE A 6 4.90 16.57 -25.73
N GLY A 7 4.00 16.85 -26.68
CA GLY A 7 2.70 16.16 -26.75
C GLY A 7 2.85 14.65 -26.91
N LEU A 8 3.80 14.20 -27.75
CA LEU A 8 4.13 12.78 -27.89
C LEU A 8 4.74 12.19 -26.62
N VAL A 9 5.62 12.92 -25.92
CA VAL A 9 6.19 12.47 -24.63
C VAL A 9 5.09 12.28 -23.59
N VAL A 10 4.15 13.23 -23.47
CA VAL A 10 3.02 13.12 -22.54
C VAL A 10 2.09 11.96 -22.95
N ALA A 11 1.77 11.83 -24.24
CA ALA A 11 0.95 10.69 -24.71
C ALA A 11 1.62 9.34 -24.42
N ALA A 12 2.94 9.23 -24.63
CA ALA A 12 3.72 8.03 -24.32
C ALA A 12 3.78 7.74 -22.82
N LEU A 13 3.90 8.78 -21.96
CA LEU A 13 3.80 8.67 -20.50
C LEU A 13 2.46 8.06 -20.10
N ILE A 14 1.34 8.62 -20.58
CA ILE A 14 -0.02 8.16 -20.28
C ILE A 14 -0.21 6.71 -20.77
N ALA A 15 0.15 6.42 -22.01
CA ALA A 15 0.02 5.07 -22.58
C ALA A 15 0.87 4.05 -21.79
N SER A 16 2.08 4.43 -21.38
CA SER A 16 2.94 3.57 -20.57
C SER A 16 2.36 3.32 -19.19
N LEU A 17 1.78 4.33 -18.52
CA LEU A 17 1.15 4.15 -17.22
C LEU A 17 -0.06 3.19 -17.28
N ILE A 18 -0.83 3.22 -18.37
CA ILE A 18 -2.05 2.40 -18.54
C ILE A 18 -1.73 0.98 -19.03
N PHE A 19 -0.86 0.85 -20.05
CA PHE A 19 -0.67 -0.41 -20.77
C PHE A 19 0.63 -1.14 -20.39
N SER A 20 1.58 -0.48 -19.74
CA SER A 20 2.82 -1.12 -19.29
C SER A 20 2.72 -1.59 -17.84
N ARG A 21 3.65 -2.47 -17.44
CA ARG A 21 3.84 -2.91 -16.05
C ARG A 21 5.05 -2.23 -15.39
N LEU A 22 5.57 -1.17 -16.00
CA LEU A 22 6.72 -0.44 -15.47
C LEU A 22 6.31 0.35 -14.22
N ALA A 23 7.23 0.50 -13.28
CA ALA A 23 6.99 1.31 -12.09
C ALA A 23 6.70 2.76 -12.50
N PRO A 24 5.64 3.42 -11.97
CA PRO A 24 5.29 4.79 -12.34
C PRO A 24 6.46 5.77 -12.20
N SER A 25 7.27 5.64 -11.13
CA SER A 25 8.47 6.46 -10.93
C SER A 25 9.43 6.41 -12.12
N LEU A 26 9.67 5.22 -12.67
CA LEU A 26 10.54 5.04 -13.84
C LEU A 26 9.94 5.71 -15.08
N VAL A 27 8.63 5.53 -15.32
CA VAL A 27 7.94 6.11 -16.48
C VAL A 27 7.97 7.65 -16.42
N PHE A 28 7.72 8.24 -15.25
CA PHE A 28 7.83 9.68 -15.03
C PHE A 28 9.26 10.19 -15.22
N THR A 29 10.26 9.51 -14.66
CA THR A 29 11.67 9.91 -14.83
C THR A 29 12.13 9.79 -16.28
N LEU A 30 11.69 8.78 -17.03
CA LEU A 30 11.98 8.67 -18.46
C LEU A 30 11.33 9.81 -19.27
N ALA A 31 10.08 10.16 -18.97
CA ALA A 31 9.41 11.28 -19.62
C ALA A 31 10.11 12.61 -19.33
N MET A 32 10.52 12.85 -18.07
CA MET A 32 11.32 14.02 -17.70
C MET A 32 12.66 14.05 -18.45
N ALA A 33 13.38 12.92 -18.50
CA ALA A 33 14.65 12.83 -19.22
C ALA A 33 14.45 13.11 -20.72
N ALA A 34 13.36 12.65 -21.31
CA ALA A 34 13.00 12.98 -22.70
C ALA A 34 12.77 14.50 -22.87
N CYS A 35 12.05 15.16 -21.95
CA CYS A 35 11.87 16.62 -22.01
C CYS A 35 13.20 17.39 -21.98
N VAL A 36 14.15 16.95 -21.15
CA VAL A 36 15.50 17.54 -21.08
C VAL A 36 16.29 17.29 -22.37
N LEU A 37 16.20 16.08 -22.94
CA LEU A 37 16.88 15.73 -24.20
C LEU A 37 16.33 16.50 -25.41
N VAL A 38 15.03 16.80 -25.41
CA VAL A 38 14.41 17.66 -26.43
C VAL A 38 14.87 19.12 -26.28
N GLY A 39 15.34 19.50 -25.08
CA GLY A 39 15.86 20.84 -24.81
C GLY A 39 14.81 21.87 -24.40
N VAL A 40 13.58 21.44 -24.07
CA VAL A 40 12.51 22.36 -23.61
C VAL A 40 12.77 22.85 -22.19
N ILE A 41 13.35 22.01 -21.35
CA ILE A 41 13.76 22.35 -19.99
C ILE A 41 15.22 21.96 -19.75
N ASP A 42 15.90 22.73 -18.92
CA ASP A 42 17.29 22.48 -18.55
C ASP A 42 17.41 21.74 -17.20
N MET A 43 18.62 21.27 -16.90
CA MET A 43 18.86 20.55 -15.65
C MET A 43 18.70 21.45 -14.41
N GLN A 44 18.93 22.76 -14.53
CA GLN A 44 18.71 23.69 -13.41
C GLN A 44 17.24 23.75 -13.03
N THR A 45 16.34 23.82 -14.02
CA THR A 45 14.89 23.74 -13.81
C THR A 45 14.51 22.42 -13.15
N VAL A 46 15.04 21.29 -13.63
CA VAL A 46 14.78 19.97 -13.01
C VAL A 46 15.21 19.96 -11.54
N MET A 47 16.41 20.47 -11.23
CA MET A 47 16.90 20.53 -9.85
C MET A 47 16.04 21.44 -8.97
N ALA A 48 15.62 22.61 -9.49
CA ALA A 48 14.74 23.52 -8.77
C ALA A 48 13.38 22.87 -8.45
N LYS A 49 12.78 22.15 -9.41
CA LYS A 49 11.53 21.40 -9.18
C LYS A 49 11.72 20.24 -8.20
N ALA A 50 12.87 19.59 -8.19
CA ALA A 50 13.19 18.51 -7.26
C ALA A 50 13.42 19.00 -5.81
N THR A 51 13.68 20.30 -5.62
CA THR A 51 13.85 20.94 -4.31
C THR A 51 12.78 21.97 -3.98
N ASN A 52 11.62 21.92 -4.66
CA ASN A 52 10.49 22.80 -4.39
C ASN A 52 10.04 22.66 -2.92
N ASP A 53 9.67 23.79 -2.31
CA ASP A 53 9.30 23.87 -0.88
C ASP A 53 8.18 22.89 -0.52
N GLY A 54 7.12 22.81 -1.33
CA GLY A 54 6.00 21.91 -1.11
C GLY A 54 6.39 20.43 -1.15
N LEU A 55 7.31 20.06 -2.05
CA LEU A 55 7.86 18.71 -2.11
C LEU A 55 8.69 18.40 -0.85
N MET A 56 9.47 19.36 -0.36
CA MET A 56 10.23 19.21 0.88
C MET A 56 9.33 19.09 2.12
N THR A 57 8.25 19.89 2.19
CA THR A 57 7.21 19.74 3.24
C THR A 57 6.61 18.34 3.19
N LEU A 58 6.23 17.86 2.01
CA LEU A 58 5.70 16.52 1.78
C LEU A 58 6.64 15.43 2.29
N LEU A 59 7.93 15.50 1.94
CA LEU A 59 8.92 14.53 2.40
C LEU A 59 9.06 14.54 3.94
N LEU A 60 9.14 15.72 4.55
CA LEU A 60 9.23 15.87 6.00
C LEU A 60 7.99 15.31 6.71
N LEU A 61 6.79 15.57 6.17
CA LEU A 61 5.53 15.02 6.69
C LEU A 61 5.54 13.50 6.69
N LEU A 62 5.96 12.87 5.59
CA LEU A 62 6.05 11.41 5.50
C LEU A 62 7.10 10.85 6.47
N MET A 63 8.21 11.56 6.69
CA MET A 63 9.23 11.18 7.67
C MET A 63 8.74 11.31 9.11
N VAL A 64 8.03 12.38 9.45
CA VAL A 64 7.39 12.55 10.77
C VAL A 64 6.31 11.48 10.99
N SER A 65 5.53 11.14 9.95
CA SER A 65 4.52 10.08 10.03
C SER A 65 5.09 8.75 10.53
N VAL A 66 6.33 8.39 10.19
CA VAL A 66 6.97 7.14 10.66
C VAL A 66 6.98 7.03 12.18
N GLY A 67 7.16 8.13 12.90
CA GLY A 67 7.09 8.10 14.36
C GLY A 67 5.69 8.28 14.93
N LEU A 68 4.77 8.93 14.21
CA LEU A 68 3.34 8.98 14.58
C LEU A 68 2.71 7.58 14.55
N GLU A 69 3.16 6.71 13.64
CA GLU A 69 2.73 5.31 13.57
C GLU A 69 3.01 4.52 14.86
N ARG A 70 3.98 4.94 15.68
CA ARG A 70 4.36 4.26 16.93
C ARG A 70 3.53 4.67 18.14
N LEU A 71 2.57 5.58 17.96
CA LEU A 71 1.71 6.03 19.05
C LEU A 71 0.78 4.89 19.51
N PRO A 72 0.68 4.59 20.82
CA PRO A 72 -0.08 3.46 21.36
C PRO A 72 -1.61 3.55 21.16
N TRP A 73 -2.12 4.63 20.57
CA TRP A 73 -3.54 4.98 20.59
C TRP A 73 -4.40 4.03 19.74
N LEU A 74 -3.93 3.61 18.57
CA LEU A 74 -4.69 2.76 17.65
C LEU A 74 -5.01 1.37 18.23
N LEU A 75 -4.04 0.73 18.89
CA LEU A 75 -4.20 -0.61 19.45
C LEU A 75 -5.11 -0.59 20.69
N ALA A 76 -4.92 0.38 21.59
CA ALA A 76 -5.68 0.48 22.84
C ALA A 76 -7.18 0.70 22.60
N LEU A 77 -7.55 1.45 21.56
CA LEU A 77 -8.95 1.72 21.21
C LEU A 77 -9.59 0.60 20.40
N SER A 78 -8.82 -0.14 19.59
CA SER A 78 -9.35 -1.26 18.78
C SER A 78 -10.00 -2.36 19.63
N HIS A 79 -9.39 -2.77 20.75
CA HIS A 79 -9.93 -3.83 21.62
C HIS A 79 -11.27 -3.48 22.28
N ARG A 80 -11.59 -2.18 22.42
CA ARG A 80 -12.89 -1.72 22.94
C ARG A 80 -13.96 -1.60 21.85
N ALA A 81 -13.54 -1.43 20.59
CA ALA A 81 -14.43 -1.17 19.46
C ALA A 81 -15.09 -2.42 18.85
N VAL A 82 -14.59 -3.63 19.12
CA VAL A 82 -15.08 -4.87 18.49
C VAL A 82 -16.06 -5.67 19.34
N LYS A 83 -16.75 -5.03 20.29
CA LYS A 83 -17.80 -5.68 21.10
C LYS A 83 -19.19 -5.27 20.62
N GLY A 84 -20.04 -6.25 20.30
CA GLY A 84 -21.45 -6.04 19.94
C GLY A 84 -21.81 -6.41 18.50
N SER A 85 -22.85 -5.77 17.96
CA SER A 85 -23.34 -6.04 16.60
C SER A 85 -22.36 -5.60 15.52
N LEU A 86 -22.37 -6.29 14.37
CA LEU A 86 -21.50 -5.99 13.23
C LEU A 86 -21.59 -4.52 12.80
N THR A 87 -22.80 -3.96 12.74
CA THR A 87 -23.02 -2.55 12.39
C THR A 87 -22.33 -1.59 13.37
N ARG A 88 -22.40 -1.87 14.68
CA ARG A 88 -21.74 -1.04 15.70
C ARG A 88 -20.22 -1.18 15.61
N THR A 89 -19.73 -2.38 15.33
CA THR A 89 -18.30 -2.64 15.10
C THR A 89 -17.80 -1.88 13.89
N ILE A 90 -18.48 -1.96 12.74
CA ILE A 90 -18.12 -1.22 11.53
C ILE A 90 -18.16 0.29 11.81
N LEU A 91 -19.22 0.81 12.43
CA LEU A 91 -19.32 2.23 12.76
C LEU A 91 -18.18 2.71 13.67
N SER A 92 -17.93 1.97 14.76
CA SER A 92 -16.90 2.32 15.75
C SER A 92 -15.50 2.24 15.16
N LEU A 93 -15.17 1.13 14.49
CA LEU A 93 -13.87 0.94 13.85
C LEU A 93 -13.66 1.92 12.71
N SER A 94 -14.66 2.14 11.86
CA SER A 94 -14.54 3.07 10.73
C SER A 94 -14.39 4.51 11.22
N GLY A 95 -15.18 4.95 12.19
CA GLY A 95 -15.05 6.30 12.76
C GLY A 95 -13.69 6.53 13.41
N MET A 96 -13.20 5.54 14.17
CA MET A 96 -11.85 5.58 14.74
C MET A 96 -10.78 5.63 13.64
N THR A 97 -10.88 4.73 12.65
CA THR A 97 -9.94 4.64 11.54
C THR A 97 -9.89 5.96 10.76
N MET A 98 -11.04 6.55 10.44
CA MET A 98 -11.13 7.84 9.77
C MET A 98 -10.39 8.94 10.52
N LEU A 99 -10.61 9.03 11.84
CA LEU A 99 -9.96 10.03 12.68
C LEU A 99 -8.44 9.88 12.69
N PHE A 100 -7.92 8.65 12.80
CA PHE A 100 -6.48 8.42 12.79
C PHE A 100 -5.86 8.62 11.39
N SER A 101 -6.53 8.13 10.35
CA SER A 101 -6.09 8.30 8.96
C SER A 101 -6.04 9.76 8.52
N ALA A 102 -6.82 10.63 9.16
CA ALA A 102 -6.73 12.07 8.93
C ALA A 102 -5.36 12.67 9.30
N PHE A 103 -4.53 11.98 10.07
CA PHE A 103 -3.23 12.50 10.52
C PHE A 103 -2.05 11.53 10.33
N VAL A 104 -2.34 10.26 10.01
CA VAL A 104 -1.36 9.18 9.89
C VAL A 104 -1.57 8.48 8.55
N ASN A 105 -0.48 7.98 7.96
CA ASN A 105 -0.54 7.23 6.72
C ASN A 105 -1.58 6.09 6.76
N ASN A 106 -2.53 6.11 5.83
CA ASN A 106 -3.60 5.11 5.67
C ASN A 106 -3.09 3.66 5.71
N THR A 107 -1.96 3.38 5.05
CA THR A 107 -1.36 2.04 5.00
C THR A 107 -0.94 1.55 6.37
N ALA A 108 -0.36 2.44 7.18
CA ALA A 108 0.10 2.09 8.51
C ALA A 108 -1.07 1.87 9.48
N VAL A 109 -2.14 2.68 9.37
CA VAL A 109 -3.35 2.51 10.17
C VAL A 109 -3.99 1.15 9.88
N VAL A 110 -4.23 0.83 8.61
CA VAL A 110 -4.83 -0.44 8.20
C VAL A 110 -3.92 -1.62 8.59
N ALA A 111 -2.61 -1.51 8.40
CA ALA A 111 -1.69 -2.57 8.76
C ALA A 111 -1.67 -2.86 10.27
N THR A 112 -1.74 -1.82 11.09
CA THR A 112 -1.79 -1.93 12.56
C THR A 112 -3.07 -2.61 13.02
N LEU A 113 -4.20 -2.29 12.39
CA LEU A 113 -5.51 -2.86 12.75
C LEU A 113 -5.70 -4.26 12.20
N ALA A 114 -5.15 -4.56 11.02
CA ALA A 114 -5.33 -5.81 10.30
C ALA A 114 -5.03 -7.05 11.14
N GLY A 115 -3.88 -7.08 11.83
CA GLY A 115 -3.48 -8.21 12.65
C GLY A 115 -4.46 -8.50 13.79
N THR A 116 -4.92 -7.46 14.48
CA THR A 116 -5.88 -7.56 15.59
C THR A 116 -7.29 -7.94 15.10
N LEU A 117 -7.72 -7.38 13.97
CA LEU A 117 -9.05 -7.62 13.41
C LEU A 117 -9.17 -9.00 12.77
N ARG A 118 -8.08 -9.57 12.28
CA ARG A 118 -8.09 -10.93 11.72
C ARG A 118 -8.28 -12.00 12.77
N LYS A 119 -7.65 -11.86 13.94
CA LYS A 119 -7.79 -12.77 15.09
C LYS A 119 -9.05 -12.48 15.93
N ASN A 120 -10.02 -11.77 15.36
CA ASN A 120 -11.21 -11.38 16.10
C ASN A 120 -12.14 -12.59 16.31
N PRO A 121 -12.63 -12.83 17.54
CA PRO A 121 -13.51 -13.96 17.83
C PRO A 121 -14.99 -13.72 17.51
N HIS A 122 -15.41 -12.48 17.22
CA HIS A 122 -16.82 -12.11 17.09
C HIS A 122 -17.29 -11.97 15.65
N HIS A 123 -16.43 -11.49 14.76
CA HIS A 123 -16.79 -11.14 13.38
C HIS A 123 -15.65 -11.56 12.45
N ALA A 124 -15.99 -12.05 11.25
CA ALA A 124 -14.98 -12.50 10.29
C ALA A 124 -14.17 -11.32 9.72
N ALA A 125 -12.90 -11.57 9.40
CA ALA A 125 -12.00 -10.59 8.79
C ALA A 125 -12.56 -10.03 7.46
N SER A 126 -13.23 -10.89 6.68
CA SER A 126 -13.95 -10.59 5.44
C SER A 126 -15.15 -9.65 5.63
N GLN A 127 -15.60 -9.40 6.86
CA GLN A 127 -16.69 -8.46 7.14
C GLN A 127 -16.20 -7.10 7.65
N ILE A 128 -14.94 -6.99 8.11
CA ILE A 128 -14.44 -5.80 8.80
C ILE A 128 -13.29 -5.13 8.06
N LEU A 129 -12.39 -5.90 7.44
CA LEU A 129 -11.14 -5.36 6.88
C LEU A 129 -11.39 -4.40 5.70
N LEU A 130 -12.33 -4.71 4.81
CA LEU A 130 -12.65 -3.82 3.68
C LEU A 130 -13.30 -2.50 4.14
N PRO A 131 -14.31 -2.49 5.04
CA PRO A 131 -14.80 -1.26 5.67
C PRO A 131 -13.70 -0.44 6.34
N VAL A 132 -12.76 -1.08 7.06
CA VAL A 132 -11.64 -0.38 7.70
C VAL A 132 -10.70 0.23 6.66
N SER A 133 -10.40 -0.46 5.55
CA SER A 133 -9.62 0.13 4.45
C SER A 133 -10.31 1.37 3.87
N TYR A 134 -11.61 1.30 3.60
CA TYR A 134 -12.35 2.43 3.03
C TYR A 134 -12.47 3.58 4.03
N ALA A 135 -12.64 3.29 5.31
CA ALA A 135 -12.59 4.29 6.37
C ALA A 135 -11.23 4.99 6.46
N ALA A 136 -10.13 4.25 6.27
CA ALA A 136 -8.80 4.85 6.19
C ALA A 136 -8.67 5.79 4.97
N ILE A 137 -9.16 5.35 3.80
CA ILE A 137 -9.18 6.18 2.59
C ILE A 137 -10.00 7.45 2.81
N LEU A 138 -11.25 7.33 3.28
CA LEU A 138 -12.13 8.47 3.56
C LEU A 138 -11.52 9.42 4.59
N GLY A 139 -10.94 8.89 5.67
CA GLY A 139 -10.24 9.66 6.69
C GLY A 139 -9.03 10.41 6.16
N GLY A 140 -8.25 9.77 5.30
CA GLY A 140 -7.07 10.37 4.67
C GLY A 140 -7.39 11.59 3.83
N THR A 141 -8.62 11.70 3.32
CA THR A 141 -9.06 12.89 2.56
C THR A 141 -9.39 14.10 3.41
N LEU A 142 -9.51 13.96 4.74
CA LEU A 142 -9.99 15.03 5.63
C LEU A 142 -8.98 16.17 5.85
N THR A 143 -7.68 15.89 5.71
CA THR A 143 -6.62 16.89 5.92
C THR A 143 -5.60 16.83 4.81
N LEU A 144 -4.74 17.86 4.75
CA LEU A 144 -3.61 17.90 3.85
C LEU A 144 -2.65 16.70 4.02
N ILE A 145 -2.41 16.23 5.26
CA ILE A 145 -1.42 15.17 5.54
C ILE A 145 -1.99 13.77 5.35
N GLY A 146 -3.32 13.61 5.48
CA GLY A 146 -3.95 12.28 5.58
C GLY A 146 -3.67 11.36 4.38
N THR A 147 -3.43 11.91 3.19
CA THR A 147 -3.03 11.13 2.01
C THR A 147 -1.91 11.80 1.22
N SER A 148 -1.07 11.00 0.59
CA SER A 148 -0.03 11.47 -0.32
C SER A 148 -0.59 12.21 -1.53
N THR A 149 -1.79 11.85 -2.00
CA THR A 149 -2.47 12.54 -3.12
C THR A 149 -2.67 14.03 -2.83
N ASN A 150 -3.14 14.38 -1.62
CA ASN A 150 -3.37 15.76 -1.21
C ASN A 150 -2.06 16.56 -1.18
N LEU A 151 -0.99 15.94 -0.67
CA LEU A 151 0.33 16.56 -0.57
C LEU A 151 0.95 16.79 -1.95
N ILE A 152 0.78 15.85 -2.87
CA ILE A 152 1.22 15.98 -4.26
C ILE A 152 0.52 17.16 -4.94
N VAL A 153 -0.80 17.22 -4.83
CA VAL A 153 -1.61 18.30 -5.42
C VAL A 153 -1.27 19.65 -4.80
N SER A 154 -1.06 19.71 -3.47
CA SER A 154 -0.61 20.92 -2.80
C SER A 154 0.77 21.38 -3.27
N SER A 155 1.72 20.46 -3.44
CA SER A 155 3.07 20.79 -3.94
C SER A 155 3.03 21.34 -5.36
N PHE A 156 2.15 20.81 -6.23
CA PHE A 156 1.97 21.39 -7.57
C PHE A 156 1.34 22.77 -7.53
N LEU A 157 0.36 23.00 -6.66
CA LEU A 157 -0.24 24.33 -6.52
C LEU A 157 0.80 25.34 -6.05
N GLU A 158 1.57 24.98 -5.03
CA GLU A 158 2.62 25.82 -4.45
C GLU A 158 3.72 26.16 -5.46
N ASP A 159 4.10 25.22 -6.32
CA ASP A 159 5.09 25.46 -7.38
C ASP A 159 4.64 26.51 -8.40
N ILE A 160 3.32 26.66 -8.62
CA ILE A 160 2.76 27.61 -9.59
C ILE A 160 2.38 28.94 -8.92
N THR A 161 1.74 28.89 -7.75
CA THR A 161 1.16 30.07 -7.09
C THR A 161 2.04 30.64 -5.97
N GLY A 162 3.07 29.91 -5.55
CA GLY A 162 3.85 30.21 -4.35
C GLY A 162 3.14 29.89 -3.03
N GLN A 163 1.92 29.33 -3.07
CA GLN A 163 1.14 28.98 -1.89
C GLN A 163 0.55 27.57 -2.01
N GLY A 164 0.84 26.72 -1.03
CA GLY A 164 0.22 25.40 -0.90
C GLY A 164 -1.23 25.47 -0.43
N ILE A 165 -1.88 24.31 -0.39
CA ILE A 165 -3.25 24.19 0.10
C ILE A 165 -3.25 24.29 1.63
N PRO A 166 -4.10 25.15 2.24
CA PRO A 166 -4.20 25.22 3.70
C PRO A 166 -4.56 23.86 4.33
N PHE A 167 -4.01 23.61 5.53
CA PHE A 167 -4.09 22.30 6.19
C PHE A 167 -5.50 21.68 6.25
N PHE A 168 -6.52 22.49 6.57
CA PHE A 168 -7.91 22.06 6.73
C PHE A 168 -8.81 22.45 5.55
N ALA A 169 -8.27 22.88 4.41
CA ALA A 169 -9.07 23.27 3.24
C ALA A 169 -9.95 22.13 2.70
N PHE A 170 -9.52 20.88 2.88
CA PHE A 170 -10.29 19.69 2.49
C PHE A 170 -11.49 19.42 3.40
N LEU A 171 -11.38 19.76 4.69
CA LEU A 171 -12.32 19.33 5.72
C LEU A 171 -13.79 19.69 5.43
N PRO A 172 -14.15 20.91 4.97
CA PRO A 172 -15.53 21.28 4.73
C PRO A 172 -16.22 20.46 3.61
N VAL A 173 -15.45 19.97 2.62
CA VAL A 173 -15.96 19.10 1.54
C VAL A 173 -15.84 17.62 1.94
N ALA A 174 -14.66 17.23 2.43
CA ALA A 174 -14.30 15.84 2.68
C ALA A 174 -15.05 15.24 3.87
N LEU A 175 -15.34 16.02 4.92
CA LEU A 175 -16.04 15.49 6.10
C LEU A 175 -17.47 15.06 5.78
N PRO A 176 -18.34 15.89 5.14
CA PRO A 176 -19.64 15.44 4.68
C PRO A 176 -19.57 14.26 3.71
N ALA A 177 -18.60 14.27 2.77
CA ALA A 177 -18.43 13.18 1.82
C ALA A 177 -18.00 11.87 2.51
N ALA A 178 -17.15 11.96 3.52
CA ALA A 178 -16.71 10.83 4.32
C ALA A 178 -17.84 10.25 5.17
N ILE A 179 -18.70 11.10 5.74
CA ILE A 179 -19.91 10.67 6.44
C ILE A 179 -20.87 9.96 5.46
N ALA A 180 -21.07 10.50 4.25
CA ALA A 180 -21.91 9.86 3.24
C ALA A 180 -21.35 8.50 2.80
N GLY A 181 -20.02 8.40 2.61
CA GLY A 181 -19.33 7.14 2.36
C GLY A 181 -19.49 6.14 3.50
N LEU A 182 -19.39 6.59 4.75
CA LEU A 182 -19.63 5.76 5.95
C LEU A 182 -21.06 5.24 6.02
N ILE A 183 -22.06 6.08 5.72
CA ILE A 183 -23.46 5.66 5.65
C ILE A 183 -23.64 4.61 4.55
N ALA A 184 -23.06 4.83 3.37
CA ALA A 184 -23.10 3.87 2.27
C ALA A 184 -22.46 2.51 2.67
N MET A 185 -21.33 2.52 3.38
CA MET A 185 -20.71 1.30 3.92
C MET A 185 -21.64 0.58 4.91
N LEU A 186 -22.31 1.32 5.80
CA LEU A 186 -23.27 0.74 6.74
C LEU A 186 -24.52 0.18 6.06
N VAL A 187 -24.93 0.70 4.91
CA VAL A 187 -26.00 0.11 4.10
C VAL A 187 -25.51 -1.18 3.41
N MET A 188 -24.28 -1.16 2.88
CA MET A 188 -23.73 -2.24 2.06
C MET A 188 -23.04 -3.36 2.85
N HIS A 189 -22.90 -3.26 4.17
CA HIS A 189 -22.16 -4.23 4.98
C HIS A 189 -22.63 -5.69 4.84
N ARG A 190 -23.90 -5.91 4.47
CA ARG A 190 -24.47 -7.26 4.26
C ARG A 190 -24.05 -7.92 2.95
N VAL A 191 -23.47 -7.16 2.03
CA VAL A 191 -23.01 -7.64 0.71
C VAL A 191 -21.63 -8.29 0.82
N LEU A 192 -20.89 -8.00 1.89
CA LEU A 192 -19.57 -8.58 2.11
C LEU A 192 -19.65 -10.09 2.34
N PRO A 193 -18.68 -10.85 1.81
CA PRO A 193 -18.68 -12.30 1.98
C PRO A 193 -18.54 -12.65 3.46
N ILE A 194 -19.34 -13.62 3.90
CA ILE A 194 -19.16 -14.27 5.20
C ILE A 194 -18.23 -15.45 4.96
N GLY A 195 -16.95 -15.16 4.77
CA GLY A 195 -15.93 -16.21 4.74
C GLY A 195 -15.88 -16.87 6.12
N LYS A 196 -15.88 -18.22 6.17
CA LYS A 196 -15.36 -18.89 7.36
C LYS A 196 -13.93 -18.38 7.54
N GLN A 197 -13.58 -17.99 8.76
CA GLN A 197 -12.18 -17.96 9.17
C GLN A 197 -11.69 -19.39 9.02
N ASP A 198 -11.28 -19.78 7.83
CA ASP A 198 -10.25 -20.78 7.73
C ASP A 198 -9.03 -20.04 8.26
N ASP A 199 -8.79 -20.15 9.58
CA ASP A 199 -7.42 -20.21 10.07
C ASP A 199 -6.74 -21.10 9.05
N LEU A 200 -5.89 -20.51 8.19
CA LEU A 200 -5.17 -21.20 7.14
C LEU A 200 -4.86 -22.58 7.70
N PRO A 201 -5.52 -23.66 7.26
CA PRO A 201 -5.22 -24.95 7.83
C PRO A 201 -3.80 -25.18 7.32
N VAL A 202 -2.82 -24.90 8.17
CA VAL A 202 -1.41 -25.17 7.92
C VAL A 202 -1.28 -26.64 7.48
N ASN A 203 -2.20 -27.47 7.99
CA ASN A 203 -2.47 -28.86 7.67
C ASN A 203 -2.84 -29.14 6.20
N GLU A 204 -3.32 -28.18 5.41
CA GLU A 204 -3.66 -28.39 3.99
C GLU A 204 -2.48 -28.14 3.03
N PHE A 205 -1.35 -27.67 3.55
CA PHE A 205 -0.13 -27.43 2.78
C PHE A 205 1.02 -28.33 3.20
N LEU A 206 0.91 -29.00 4.35
CA LEU A 206 1.98 -29.76 4.95
C LEU A 206 1.64 -31.25 5.00
N ILE A 207 2.57 -32.06 4.51
CA ILE A 207 2.56 -33.52 4.63
C ILE A 207 3.62 -33.89 5.65
N GLU A 208 3.21 -34.58 6.70
CA GLU A 208 4.12 -35.10 7.69
C GLU A 208 4.48 -36.57 7.40
N MET A 209 5.78 -36.84 7.36
CA MET A 209 6.32 -38.19 7.23
C MET A 209 7.32 -38.46 8.35
N VAL A 210 7.34 -39.67 8.88
CA VAL A 210 8.31 -40.11 9.89
C VAL A 210 9.31 -41.06 9.26
N VAL A 211 10.58 -40.84 9.57
CA VAL A 211 11.66 -41.77 9.23
C VAL A 211 11.58 -42.96 10.19
N GLY A 212 11.08 -44.09 9.71
CA GLY A 212 11.05 -45.35 10.45
C GLY A 212 12.46 -45.83 10.78
N GLU A 213 12.59 -46.63 11.84
CA GLU A 213 13.87 -47.21 12.28
C GLU A 213 14.49 -48.15 11.22
N ASP A 214 13.67 -48.65 10.30
CA ASP A 214 14.02 -49.49 9.16
C ASP A 214 14.34 -48.70 7.88
N SER A 215 14.42 -47.37 7.97
CA SER A 215 14.58 -46.50 6.81
C SER A 215 15.99 -46.52 6.24
N ARG A 216 16.07 -46.62 4.91
CA ARG A 216 17.35 -46.54 4.17
C ARG A 216 17.91 -45.13 4.06
N LEU A 217 17.17 -44.16 4.60
CA LEU A 217 17.50 -42.75 4.58
C LEU A 217 18.41 -42.35 5.74
N ILE A 218 18.46 -43.19 6.79
CA ILE A 218 19.23 -42.95 8.00
C ILE A 218 20.73 -42.86 7.67
N GLY A 219 21.42 -41.87 8.24
CA GLY A 219 22.86 -41.65 8.08
C GLY A 219 23.27 -41.02 6.74
N LYS A 220 22.31 -40.73 5.85
CA LYS A 220 22.54 -40.00 4.59
C LYS A 220 22.00 -38.58 4.70
N THR A 221 22.59 -37.69 3.90
CA THR A 221 22.13 -36.30 3.84
C THR A 221 20.80 -36.17 3.10
N VAL A 222 20.05 -35.09 3.35
CA VAL A 222 18.82 -34.74 2.63
C VAL A 222 19.02 -34.74 1.11
N SER A 223 20.17 -34.24 0.63
CA SER A 223 20.50 -34.22 -0.79
C SER A 223 20.80 -35.61 -1.35
N GLU A 224 21.57 -36.44 -0.65
CA GLU A 224 21.88 -37.82 -1.07
C GLU A 224 20.64 -38.72 -1.08
N ASN A 225 19.68 -38.43 -0.21
CA ASN A 225 18.39 -39.10 -0.15
C ASN A 225 17.40 -38.64 -1.23
N GLY A 226 17.76 -37.67 -2.08
CA GLY A 226 16.89 -37.19 -3.16
C GLY A 226 15.66 -36.40 -2.69
N LEU A 227 15.60 -36.02 -1.41
CA LEU A 227 14.45 -35.32 -0.81
C LEU A 227 14.35 -33.84 -1.23
N ARG A 228 15.27 -33.35 -2.08
CA ARG A 228 15.17 -32.04 -2.73
C ARG A 228 14.56 -32.09 -4.12
N ASP A 229 14.56 -33.25 -4.77
CA ASP A 229 14.16 -33.42 -6.17
C ASP A 229 12.80 -34.10 -6.29
N LEU A 230 11.84 -33.68 -5.47
CA LEU A 230 10.51 -34.30 -5.37
C LEU A 230 9.46 -33.64 -6.28
N GLY A 231 9.89 -32.77 -7.20
CA GLY A 231 9.02 -32.06 -8.15
C GLY A 231 8.11 -31.03 -7.46
N ASP A 232 6.88 -31.43 -7.15
CA ASP A 232 5.84 -30.57 -6.61
C ASP A 232 5.84 -30.52 -5.06
N LEU A 233 6.73 -31.28 -4.42
CA LEU A 233 6.89 -31.36 -2.97
C LEU A 233 8.28 -30.86 -2.54
N PHE A 234 8.35 -30.24 -1.36
CA PHE A 234 9.58 -29.65 -0.84
C PHE A 234 9.71 -29.92 0.65
N LEU A 235 10.86 -30.45 1.09
CA LEU A 235 11.15 -30.57 2.52
C LEU A 235 11.37 -29.18 3.13
N VAL A 236 10.49 -28.79 4.05
CA VAL A 236 10.49 -27.47 4.67
C VAL A 236 11.05 -27.50 6.09
N GLU A 237 10.66 -28.49 6.90
CA GLU A 237 11.07 -28.62 8.29
C GLU A 237 11.46 -30.05 8.63
N LEU A 238 12.37 -30.18 9.60
CA LEU A 238 12.74 -31.45 10.24
C LEU A 238 12.61 -31.27 11.75
N VAL A 239 11.91 -32.20 12.42
CA VAL A 239 11.77 -32.20 13.88
C VAL A 239 12.46 -33.43 14.45
N ARG A 240 13.46 -33.20 15.29
CA ARG A 240 14.26 -34.24 15.98
C ARG A 240 14.21 -34.01 17.48
N GLU A 241 13.71 -34.98 18.23
CA GLU A 241 13.62 -34.92 19.71
C GLU A 241 13.00 -33.62 20.25
N GLY A 242 12.02 -33.04 19.54
CA GLY A 242 11.39 -31.77 19.89
C GLY A 242 12.18 -30.50 19.50
N ARG A 243 13.36 -30.64 18.87
CA ARG A 243 14.08 -29.55 18.21
C ARG A 243 13.64 -29.42 16.76
N LEU A 244 13.33 -28.19 16.36
CA LEU A 244 12.91 -27.85 15.01
C LEU A 244 14.10 -27.31 14.20
N LEU A 245 14.33 -27.91 13.04
CA LEU A 245 15.35 -27.54 12.07
C LEU A 245 14.67 -26.96 10.84
N THR A 246 14.64 -25.62 10.76
CA THR A 246 14.06 -24.86 9.65
C THR A 246 14.99 -23.69 9.30
N PRO A 247 15.24 -23.42 8.01
CA PRO A 247 14.90 -24.25 6.86
C PRO A 247 15.96 -25.36 6.66
N VAL A 248 15.56 -26.64 6.49
CA VAL A 248 16.47 -27.82 6.40
C VAL A 248 17.63 -27.68 5.40
N ALA A 249 18.88 -27.84 5.82
CA ALA A 249 20.04 -27.74 4.94
C ALA A 249 20.21 -29.01 4.06
N PRO A 250 20.74 -28.91 2.82
CA PRO A 250 20.99 -30.08 1.97
C PRO A 250 21.95 -31.11 2.58
N GLY A 251 22.89 -30.66 3.42
CA GLY A 251 23.87 -31.50 4.10
C GLY A 251 23.38 -32.07 5.44
N GLU A 252 22.13 -31.79 5.85
CA GLU A 252 21.58 -32.32 7.08
C GLU A 252 21.43 -33.84 6.98
N GLN A 253 21.97 -34.59 7.94
CA GLN A 253 21.86 -36.05 7.97
C GLN A 253 20.59 -36.48 8.69
N LEU A 254 19.88 -37.46 8.12
CA LEU A 254 18.65 -37.98 8.70
C LEU A 254 18.93 -39.06 9.75
N GLU A 255 18.18 -39.01 10.84
CA GLU A 255 18.21 -39.97 11.93
C GLU A 255 16.89 -40.75 12.02
N ALA A 256 16.91 -41.87 12.73
CA ALA A 256 15.69 -42.62 13.01
C ALA A 256 14.72 -41.77 13.84
N ARG A 257 13.42 -41.87 13.53
CA ARG A 257 12.32 -41.11 14.16
C ARG A 257 12.32 -39.61 13.87
N ASP A 258 13.14 -39.13 12.93
CA ASP A 258 13.00 -37.78 12.40
C ASP A 258 11.61 -37.59 11.80
N ARG A 259 10.96 -36.48 12.13
CA ARG A 259 9.69 -36.07 11.52
C ARG A 259 9.99 -35.04 10.45
N LEU A 260 9.67 -35.38 9.22
CA LEU A 260 9.90 -34.58 8.02
C LEU A 260 8.59 -33.94 7.60
N ILE A 261 8.61 -32.62 7.49
CA ILE A 261 7.46 -31.84 7.07
C ILE A 261 7.72 -31.35 5.65
N PHE A 262 6.89 -31.81 4.72
CA PHE A 262 6.94 -31.43 3.32
C PHE A 262 5.83 -30.44 2.99
N SER A 263 6.12 -29.44 2.17
CA SER A 263 5.14 -28.53 1.61
C SER A 263 4.94 -28.76 0.12
N GLY A 264 3.71 -28.67 -0.37
CA GLY A 264 3.41 -28.76 -1.80
C GLY A 264 2.02 -29.29 -2.14
N ASP A 265 1.89 -29.91 -3.30
CA ASP A 265 0.62 -30.53 -3.73
C ASP A 265 0.35 -31.83 -2.98
N VAL A 266 -0.61 -31.80 -2.06
CA VAL A 266 -0.99 -32.96 -1.21
C VAL A 266 -1.46 -34.16 -2.05
N SER A 267 -1.95 -33.94 -3.26
CA SER A 267 -2.31 -35.03 -4.19
C SER A 267 -1.09 -35.85 -4.65
N LYS A 268 0.13 -35.34 -4.44
CA LYS A 268 1.40 -35.99 -4.80
C LYS A 268 2.07 -36.73 -3.64
N VAL A 269 1.41 -36.91 -2.49
CA VAL A 269 1.89 -37.70 -1.34
C VAL A 269 2.50 -39.05 -1.75
N GLY A 270 1.93 -39.73 -2.75
CA GLY A 270 2.42 -41.02 -3.23
C GLY A 270 3.85 -41.01 -3.79
N VAL A 271 4.46 -39.84 -4.03
CA VAL A 271 5.89 -39.73 -4.34
C VAL A 271 6.74 -40.03 -3.10
N LEU A 272 6.31 -39.59 -1.92
CA LEU A 272 7.01 -39.79 -0.64
C LEU A 272 6.94 -41.24 -0.17
N GLU A 273 5.85 -41.94 -0.48
CA GLU A 273 5.68 -43.37 -0.16
C GLU A 273 6.66 -44.29 -0.90
N ARG A 274 7.32 -43.80 -1.96
CA ARG A 274 8.35 -44.55 -2.69
C ARG A 274 9.66 -44.67 -1.92
N PHE A 275 9.88 -43.83 -0.90
CA PHE A 275 11.09 -43.86 -0.09
C PHE A 275 10.95 -44.91 1.02
N HIS A 276 11.81 -45.92 0.99
CA HIS A 276 11.75 -47.04 1.93
C HIS A 276 11.95 -46.58 3.37
N GLY A 277 10.94 -46.84 4.21
CA GLY A 277 10.92 -46.47 5.62
C GLY A 277 10.43 -45.05 5.90
N LEU A 278 9.99 -44.30 4.89
CA LEU A 278 9.19 -43.09 5.11
C LEU A 278 7.73 -43.50 5.33
N ARG A 279 7.17 -43.18 6.49
CA ARG A 279 5.79 -43.55 6.84
C ARG A 279 4.95 -42.30 7.06
N SER A 280 3.74 -42.25 6.51
CA SER A 280 2.81 -41.17 6.82
C SER A 280 2.42 -41.27 8.30
N PHE A 281 2.53 -40.14 9.01
CA PHE A 281 2.08 -40.02 10.39
C PHE A 281 0.79 -39.22 10.40
N ALA A 282 -0.24 -39.72 11.10
CA ALA A 282 -1.48 -39.00 11.26
C ALA A 282 -1.19 -37.69 12.01
N ILE A 283 -1.71 -36.58 11.48
CA ILE A 283 -1.50 -35.23 12.03
C ILE A 283 -1.96 -35.22 13.49
N ASP A 284 -1.01 -35.25 14.42
CA ASP A 284 -1.28 -34.96 15.82
C ASP A 284 -1.30 -33.43 15.97
N GLN A 285 -2.42 -32.88 16.41
CA GLN A 285 -2.76 -31.45 16.35
C GLN A 285 -1.81 -30.53 17.16
N GLY A 286 -0.79 -31.08 17.82
CA GLY A 286 0.04 -30.39 18.81
C GLY A 286 1.41 -29.88 18.35
N LEU A 287 1.93 -30.28 17.19
CA LEU A 287 3.33 -29.99 16.80
C LEU A 287 3.51 -29.17 15.51
N LEU A 288 2.42 -28.83 14.82
CA LEU A 288 2.43 -28.01 13.61
C LEU A 288 2.34 -26.53 13.97
N GLY A 289 3.27 -25.71 13.49
CA GLY A 289 3.15 -24.24 13.52
C GLY A 289 4.25 -23.46 14.26
N MET A 290 5.41 -24.04 14.55
CA MET A 290 6.50 -23.30 15.20
C MET A 290 7.42 -22.66 14.14
N ASN A 291 7.21 -21.35 13.91
CA ASN A 291 7.90 -20.46 12.96
C ASN A 291 7.31 -20.40 11.54
N LEU A 292 5.99 -20.51 11.40
CA LEU A 292 5.33 -19.96 10.23
C LEU A 292 5.15 -18.45 10.40
N THR A 293 5.22 -17.71 9.31
CA THR A 293 5.00 -16.27 9.28
C THR A 293 4.36 -15.91 7.95
N GLU A 294 3.20 -15.28 8.01
CA GLU A 294 2.55 -14.77 6.80
C GLU A 294 3.06 -13.37 6.44
N VAL A 295 3.33 -13.17 5.16
CA VAL A 295 3.78 -11.90 4.61
C VAL A 295 3.02 -11.53 3.34
N ILE A 296 2.81 -10.24 3.12
CA ILE A 296 2.25 -9.71 1.86
C ILE A 296 3.34 -9.00 1.07
N LEU A 297 3.45 -9.26 -0.23
CA LEU A 297 4.33 -8.50 -1.11
C LEU A 297 3.86 -7.06 -1.28
N ILE A 298 4.69 -6.11 -0.87
CA ILE A 298 4.40 -4.67 -1.03
C ILE A 298 4.74 -4.17 -2.46
N PRO A 299 4.09 -3.09 -2.93
CA PRO A 299 4.51 -2.42 -4.17
C PRO A 299 6.00 -2.02 -4.12
N GLY A 300 6.72 -2.21 -5.23
CA GLY A 300 8.15 -1.90 -5.32
C GLY A 300 9.10 -2.98 -4.79
N ALA A 301 8.58 -4.11 -4.27
CA ALA A 301 9.39 -5.25 -3.85
C ALA A 301 10.26 -5.78 -5.01
N ALA A 302 11.55 -6.00 -4.76
CA ALA A 302 12.51 -6.45 -5.77
C ALA A 302 12.23 -7.87 -6.30
N LEU A 303 11.30 -8.58 -5.68
CA LEU A 303 10.87 -9.93 -6.03
C LEU A 303 9.77 -9.94 -7.10
N ILE A 304 9.13 -8.79 -7.36
CA ILE A 304 8.01 -8.69 -8.30
C ILE A 304 8.47 -9.08 -9.70
N GLY A 305 7.72 -9.99 -10.34
CA GLY A 305 8.00 -10.49 -11.69
C GLY A 305 8.95 -11.70 -11.75
N GLN A 306 9.68 -11.98 -10.69
CA GLN A 306 10.56 -13.15 -10.56
C GLN A 306 9.77 -14.37 -10.08
N THR A 307 10.23 -15.56 -10.43
CA THR A 307 9.74 -16.80 -9.78
C THR A 307 10.34 -16.98 -8.39
N ILE A 308 9.69 -17.76 -7.53
CA ILE A 308 10.24 -18.08 -6.19
C ILE A 308 11.64 -18.69 -6.31
N LYS A 309 11.85 -19.55 -7.31
CA LYS A 309 13.16 -20.16 -7.61
C LYS A 309 14.20 -19.16 -8.10
N GLU A 310 13.84 -18.29 -9.06
CA GLU A 310 14.73 -17.22 -9.58
C GLU A 310 15.17 -16.24 -8.48
N SER A 311 14.29 -16.00 -7.50
CA SER A 311 14.55 -15.03 -6.43
C SER A 311 15.51 -15.52 -5.34
N GLU A 312 15.91 -16.79 -5.40
CA GLU A 312 16.67 -17.50 -4.36
C GLU A 312 16.11 -17.27 -2.94
N PHE A 313 14.79 -17.34 -2.81
CA PHE A 313 14.05 -16.89 -1.63
C PHE A 313 14.66 -17.39 -0.29
N ARG A 314 15.08 -18.67 -0.27
CA ARG A 314 15.66 -19.34 0.91
C ARG A 314 16.97 -18.72 1.39
N SER A 315 17.93 -18.50 0.49
CA SER A 315 19.22 -17.90 0.86
C SER A 315 19.07 -16.42 1.19
N ARG A 316 18.17 -15.73 0.47
CA ARG A 316 17.99 -14.28 0.56
C ARG A 316 17.28 -13.83 1.85
N PHE A 317 16.31 -14.60 2.32
CA PHE A 317 15.48 -14.22 3.47
C PHE A 317 15.60 -15.16 4.67
N ASP A 318 16.32 -16.28 4.56
CA ASP A 318 16.27 -17.35 5.57
C ASP A 318 14.83 -17.83 5.83
N ALA A 319 14.10 -18.09 4.74
CA ALA A 319 12.71 -18.53 4.80
C ALA A 319 12.35 -19.40 3.58
N ALA A 320 11.45 -20.36 3.75
CA ALA A 320 10.89 -21.15 2.67
C ALA A 320 9.42 -20.76 2.44
N VAL A 321 9.01 -20.56 1.18
CA VAL A 321 7.61 -20.31 0.85
C VAL A 321 6.86 -21.64 0.88
N VAL A 322 5.88 -21.75 1.78
CA VAL A 322 5.05 -22.95 1.95
C VAL A 322 3.68 -22.84 1.27
N GLY A 323 3.28 -21.62 0.89
CA GLY A 323 2.04 -21.37 0.19
C GLY A 323 1.96 -19.96 -0.37
N VAL A 324 1.19 -19.81 -1.46
CA VAL A 324 0.90 -18.52 -2.08
C VAL A 324 -0.60 -18.36 -2.27
N HIS A 325 -1.13 -17.24 -1.81
CA HIS A 325 -2.49 -16.79 -2.09
C HIS A 325 -2.44 -15.54 -2.96
N ARG A 326 -3.36 -15.47 -3.92
CA ARG A 326 -3.53 -14.32 -4.81
C ARG A 326 -5.00 -14.09 -5.07
N ASP A 327 -5.41 -12.82 -4.98
CA ASP A 327 -6.79 -12.40 -5.23
C ASP A 327 -7.82 -13.17 -4.38
N GLY A 328 -7.41 -13.58 -3.16
CA GLY A 328 -8.23 -14.37 -2.23
C GLY A 328 -8.26 -15.88 -2.50
N GLU A 329 -7.57 -16.36 -3.54
CA GLU A 329 -7.53 -17.79 -3.89
C GLU A 329 -6.15 -18.40 -3.68
N ARG A 330 -6.12 -19.71 -3.35
CA ARG A 330 -4.89 -20.51 -3.27
C ARG A 330 -4.36 -20.76 -4.67
N LEU A 331 -3.07 -20.47 -4.88
CA LEU A 331 -2.37 -20.93 -6.08
C LEU A 331 -1.91 -22.38 -5.89
N SER A 332 -2.33 -23.26 -6.79
CA SER A 332 -1.92 -24.68 -6.83
C SER A 332 -0.77 -24.92 -7.83
N GLY A 333 -0.03 -26.01 -7.63
CA GLY A 333 1.09 -26.43 -8.49
C GLY A 333 2.47 -26.14 -7.91
N GLN A 334 3.49 -26.13 -8.79
CA GLN A 334 4.89 -25.94 -8.40
C GLN A 334 5.15 -24.54 -7.86
N LEU A 335 5.13 -24.40 -6.53
CA LEU A 335 5.39 -23.14 -5.82
C LEU A 335 6.66 -22.44 -6.35
N GLY A 336 7.73 -23.20 -6.61
CA GLY A 336 8.99 -22.68 -7.15
C GLY A 336 8.87 -21.87 -8.45
N ASN A 337 7.92 -22.21 -9.33
CA ASN A 337 7.73 -21.58 -10.64
C ASN A 337 6.68 -20.46 -10.64
N ILE A 338 6.03 -20.21 -9.51
CA ILE A 338 5.05 -19.13 -9.40
C ILE A 338 5.78 -17.78 -9.51
N ARG A 339 5.41 -16.99 -10.52
CA ARG A 339 5.86 -15.60 -10.65
C ARG A 339 5.14 -14.73 -9.61
N LEU A 340 5.92 -14.08 -8.76
CA LEU A 340 5.44 -13.24 -7.68
C LEU A 340 4.88 -11.91 -8.23
N ARG A 341 3.75 -11.47 -7.66
CA ARG A 341 3.07 -10.22 -7.99
C ARG A 341 2.87 -9.39 -6.73
N VAL A 342 2.69 -8.08 -6.93
CA VAL A 342 2.29 -7.16 -5.86
C VAL A 342 1.00 -7.67 -5.23
N GLY A 343 0.96 -7.67 -3.89
CA GLY A 343 -0.19 -8.11 -3.12
C GLY A 343 -0.21 -9.61 -2.82
N ASP A 344 0.59 -10.46 -3.47
CA ASP A 344 0.62 -11.89 -3.14
C ASP A 344 0.85 -12.09 -1.63
N SER A 345 0.00 -12.90 -0.98
CA SER A 345 0.23 -13.34 0.39
C SER A 345 1.01 -14.65 0.37
N LEU A 346 2.16 -14.65 1.03
CA LEU A 346 3.04 -15.80 1.18
C LEU A 346 2.98 -16.30 2.61
N MET A 347 2.75 -17.60 2.78
CA MET A 347 3.06 -18.27 4.03
C MET A 347 4.52 -18.70 3.99
N LEU A 348 5.29 -18.30 5.00
CA LEU A 348 6.72 -18.59 5.08
C LEU A 348 7.02 -19.47 6.29
N ALA A 349 7.83 -20.51 6.10
CA ALA A 349 8.55 -21.17 7.19
C ALA A 349 9.87 -20.44 7.40
N VAL A 350 10.00 -19.74 8.53
CA VAL A 350 11.11 -18.81 8.79
C VAL A 350 12.20 -19.45 9.64
N GLY A 351 13.45 -19.22 9.25
CA GLY A 351 14.63 -19.59 10.01
C GLY A 351 14.96 -18.60 11.13
N PRO A 352 15.95 -18.92 11.98
CA PRO A 352 16.32 -18.12 13.15
C PRO A 352 16.85 -16.72 12.82
N ASP A 353 17.34 -16.49 11.60
CA ASP A 353 17.88 -15.21 11.16
C ASP A 353 16.90 -14.38 10.34
N PHE A 354 15.70 -14.90 10.02
CA PHE A 354 14.68 -14.19 9.25
C PHE A 354 14.47 -12.77 9.76
N GLN A 355 14.13 -12.61 11.05
CA GLN A 355 13.86 -11.30 11.66
C GLN A 355 15.05 -10.32 11.64
N LYS A 356 16.29 -10.82 11.47
CA LYS A 356 17.50 -9.98 11.40
C LYS A 356 17.80 -9.52 9.97
N ARG A 357 17.11 -10.06 8.95
CA ARG A 357 17.33 -9.69 7.54
C ARG A 357 16.84 -8.26 7.29
N SER A 358 17.77 -7.39 6.88
CA SER A 358 17.52 -5.95 6.68
C SER A 358 16.56 -5.63 5.52
N ASN A 359 16.36 -6.58 4.62
CA ASN A 359 15.57 -6.46 3.39
C ASN A 359 14.10 -6.90 3.54
N LEU A 360 13.66 -7.41 4.70
CA LEU A 360 12.29 -7.89 4.88
C LEU A 360 11.26 -6.79 4.64
N SER A 361 11.38 -5.66 5.33
CA SER A 361 10.41 -4.57 5.22
C SER A 361 10.40 -3.86 3.85
N ARG A 362 11.37 -4.17 2.96
CA ARG A 362 11.40 -3.66 1.58
C ARG A 362 10.60 -4.52 0.62
N ASN A 363 10.33 -5.77 0.99
CA ASN A 363 9.65 -6.72 0.13
C ASN A 363 8.31 -7.16 0.71
N PHE A 364 8.17 -7.09 2.04
CA PHE A 364 7.11 -7.75 2.77
C PHE A 364 6.50 -6.86 3.84
N LEU A 365 5.19 -7.01 3.99
CA LEU A 365 4.47 -6.64 5.20
C LEU A 365 4.20 -7.90 6.02
N ILE A 366 4.77 -7.98 7.22
CA ILE A 366 4.67 -9.16 8.10
C ILE A 366 3.38 -9.06 8.91
N ILE A 367 2.51 -10.06 8.81
CA ILE A 367 1.17 -10.05 9.41
C ILE A 367 1.18 -10.56 10.86
N GLU A 368 2.18 -11.36 11.25
CA GLU A 368 2.26 -11.92 12.60
C GLU A 368 3.08 -11.08 13.60
N SER A 369 2.33 -10.57 14.59
CA SER A 369 2.71 -10.27 15.99
C SER A 369 4.12 -9.77 16.29
N SER A 370 4.57 -8.73 15.57
CA SER A 370 5.57 -7.80 16.14
C SER A 370 5.49 -6.38 15.60
N VAL A 371 4.41 -5.96 14.91
CA VAL A 371 4.14 -4.51 14.71
C VAL A 371 3.89 -3.80 16.06
N ALA A 372 3.65 -4.57 17.13
CA ALA A 372 3.75 -4.10 18.52
C ALA A 372 5.19 -3.82 19.01
N SER A 373 6.21 -3.90 18.14
CA SER A 373 7.58 -3.54 18.52
C SER A 373 7.70 -2.02 18.66
N HIS A 374 7.53 -1.58 19.91
CA HIS A 374 7.77 -0.23 20.45
C HIS A 374 6.60 0.76 20.30
N SER A 375 5.46 0.41 20.90
CA SER A 375 4.54 1.47 21.34
C SER A 375 5.32 2.48 22.20
N LEU A 376 5.24 3.76 21.84
CA LEU A 376 5.94 4.81 22.57
C LEU A 376 5.46 4.87 24.03
N SER A 377 6.38 5.17 24.95
CA SER A 377 5.98 5.48 26.32
C SER A 377 5.08 6.72 26.32
N SER A 378 4.19 6.85 27.30
CA SER A 378 3.21 7.94 27.36
C SER A 378 3.86 9.33 27.27
N GLY A 379 5.02 9.53 27.89
CA GLY A 379 5.77 10.79 27.82
C GLY A 379 6.31 11.11 26.42
N LYS A 380 6.88 10.12 25.71
CA LYS A 380 7.37 10.30 24.34
C LYS A 380 6.21 10.55 23.37
N SER A 381 5.09 9.87 23.57
CA SER A 381 3.86 10.05 22.78
C SER A 381 3.32 11.47 22.91
N MET A 382 3.27 12.00 24.13
CA MET A 382 2.79 13.36 24.40
C MET A 382 3.73 14.42 23.79
N ALA A 383 5.05 14.23 23.87
CA ALA A 383 6.02 15.14 23.28
C ALA A 383 5.87 15.24 21.76
N VAL A 384 5.71 14.10 21.07
CA VAL A 384 5.50 14.05 19.61
C VAL A 384 4.17 14.70 19.22
N GLY A 385 3.08 14.37 19.92
CA GLY A 385 1.76 14.94 19.65
C GLY A 385 1.73 16.45 19.88
N ALA A 386 2.31 16.93 20.98
CA ALA A 386 2.43 18.36 21.27
C ALA A 386 3.33 19.08 20.25
N GLY A 387 4.44 18.47 19.84
CA GLY A 387 5.32 19.03 18.82
C GLY A 387 4.65 19.15 17.46
N MET A 388 3.86 18.15 17.05
CA MET A 388 3.06 18.21 15.83
C MET A 388 1.99 19.32 15.92
N PHE A 389 1.26 19.38 17.03
CA PHE A 389 0.25 20.42 17.25
C PHE A 389 0.86 21.82 17.23
N ALA A 390 2.02 22.01 17.85
CA ALA A 390 2.76 23.26 17.82
C ALA A 390 3.21 23.63 16.41
N ALA A 391 3.78 22.68 15.64
CA ALA A 391 4.21 22.93 14.26
C ALA A 391 3.04 23.38 13.36
N VAL A 392 1.88 22.70 13.47
CA VAL A 392 0.67 23.08 12.72
C VAL A 392 0.15 24.44 13.18
N THR A 393 0.07 24.69 14.49
CA THR A 393 -0.45 25.95 15.04
C THR A 393 0.43 27.14 14.64
N CYS A 394 1.75 27.01 14.73
CA CYS A 394 2.69 28.04 14.30
C CYS A 394 2.59 28.33 12.80
N SER A 395 2.33 27.31 11.97
CA SER A 395 2.11 27.50 10.54
C SER A 395 0.79 28.21 10.24
N VAL A 396 -0.28 27.88 10.97
CA VAL A 396 -1.59 28.52 10.82
C VAL A 396 -1.56 29.98 11.27
N LEU A 397 -0.79 30.29 12.32
CA LEU A 397 -0.57 31.66 12.80
C LEU A 397 0.49 32.43 11.98
N GLU A 398 1.02 31.83 10.91
CA GLU A 398 2.05 32.40 10.03
C GLU A 398 3.36 32.80 10.75
N TRP A 399 3.62 32.23 11.94
CA TRP A 399 4.85 32.52 12.69
C TRP A 399 6.08 31.84 12.07
N LEU A 400 5.89 30.62 11.58
CA LEU A 400 6.93 29.80 10.96
C LEU A 400 6.32 28.91 9.88
N PRO A 401 6.99 28.71 8.72
CA PRO A 401 6.54 27.76 7.72
C PRO A 401 6.43 26.33 8.29
N LEU A 402 5.43 25.57 7.83
CA LEU A 402 5.22 24.19 8.27
C LEU A 402 6.47 23.33 8.05
N THR A 403 7.17 23.49 6.93
CA THR A 403 8.42 22.80 6.60
C THR A 403 9.45 22.93 7.72
N THR A 404 9.65 24.14 8.23
CA THR A 404 10.58 24.43 9.33
C THR A 404 10.12 23.77 10.63
N GLY A 405 8.84 23.86 10.96
CA GLY A 405 8.27 23.22 12.15
C GLY A 405 8.45 21.69 12.13
N LEU A 406 8.21 21.07 10.98
CA LEU A 406 8.37 19.62 10.79
C LEU A 406 9.83 19.18 10.84
N MET A 407 10.76 19.99 10.33
CA MET A 407 12.19 19.72 10.44
C MET A 407 12.61 19.63 11.91
N PHE A 408 12.21 20.59 12.75
CA PHE A 408 12.51 20.56 14.18
C PHE A 408 11.81 19.41 14.89
N LEU A 409 10.57 19.09 14.53
CA LEU A 409 9.88 17.91 15.05
C LEU A 409 10.63 16.62 14.70
N LEU A 410 11.09 16.47 13.45
CA LEU A 410 11.86 15.30 13.03
C LEU A 410 13.19 15.17 13.80
N LEU A 411 13.87 16.29 14.06
CA LEU A 411 15.08 16.33 14.89
C LEU A 411 14.78 15.95 16.35
N LEU A 412 13.69 16.44 16.93
CA LEU A 412 13.22 16.04 18.25
C LEU A 412 12.97 14.53 18.31
N MET A 413 12.30 13.97 17.29
CA MET A 413 11.99 12.54 17.19
C MET A 413 13.25 11.67 17.11
N LEU A 414 14.26 12.11 16.35
CA LEU A 414 15.58 11.47 16.28
C LEU A 414 16.32 11.57 17.63
N GLY A 415 16.28 12.74 18.29
CA GLY A 415 16.86 12.94 19.62
C GLY A 415 16.23 12.06 20.70
N LEU A 416 14.92 11.85 20.63
CA LEU A 416 14.17 10.93 21.50
C LEU A 416 14.40 9.43 21.16
N LYS A 417 15.20 9.15 20.12
CA LYS A 417 15.50 7.81 19.60
C LYS A 417 14.22 7.01 19.30
N LEU A 418 13.23 7.66 18.68
CA LEU A 418 11.97 7.00 18.31
C LEU A 418 12.17 5.98 17.19
N PHE A 419 13.09 6.26 16.27
CA PHE A 419 13.52 5.39 15.18
C PHE A 419 15.02 5.62 14.89
N SER A 420 15.65 4.66 14.22
CA SER A 420 17.06 4.79 13.80
C SER A 420 17.19 5.59 12.51
N THR A 421 18.35 6.20 12.27
CA THR A 421 18.65 6.87 10.99
C THR A 421 18.62 5.89 9.81
N ALA A 422 19.00 4.62 10.04
CA ALA A 422 18.90 3.56 9.05
C ALA A 422 17.44 3.25 8.67
N GLU A 423 16.55 3.25 9.67
CA GLU A 423 15.12 3.07 9.45
C GLU A 423 14.52 4.25 8.68
N LEU A 424 14.88 5.49 9.03
CA LEU A 424 14.43 6.69 8.32
C LEU A 424 14.88 6.66 6.85
N ARG A 425 16.16 6.35 6.60
CA ARG A 425 16.70 6.17 5.24
C ARG A 425 15.95 5.09 4.46
N ARG A 426 15.59 3.99 5.14
CA ARG A 426 14.85 2.88 4.52
C ARG A 426 13.40 3.24 4.21
N ARG A 427 12.79 4.13 4.99
CA ARG A 427 11.39 4.57 4.84
C ARG A 427 11.25 5.83 3.99
N PHE A 428 12.35 6.44 3.57
CA PHE A 428 12.35 7.61 2.69
C PHE A 428 11.53 7.33 1.41
N PRO A 429 10.53 8.15 1.07
CA PRO A 429 9.58 7.89 -0.02
C PRO A 429 10.19 8.26 -1.38
N PHE A 430 11.29 7.58 -1.74
CA PHE A 430 12.09 7.89 -2.92
C PHE A 430 11.30 7.85 -4.23
N GLU A 431 10.39 6.87 -4.37
CA GLU A 431 9.52 6.77 -5.55
C GLU A 431 8.60 7.99 -5.68
N MET A 432 8.07 8.50 -4.56
CA MET A 432 7.21 9.69 -4.57
C MET A 432 8.02 10.94 -4.93
N TRP A 433 9.23 11.08 -4.38
CA TRP A 433 10.13 12.17 -4.75
C TRP A 433 10.41 12.18 -6.26
N LEU A 434 10.68 11.02 -6.86
CA LEU A 434 10.88 10.90 -8.30
C LEU A 434 9.62 11.27 -9.10
N ILE A 435 8.45 10.76 -8.71
CA ILE A 435 7.19 11.05 -9.41
C ILE A 435 6.89 12.54 -9.38
N VAL A 436 6.93 13.17 -8.21
CA VAL A 436 6.55 14.58 -8.05
C VAL A 436 7.57 15.49 -8.73
N SER A 437 8.87 15.29 -8.51
CA SER A 437 9.91 16.10 -9.17
C SER A 437 9.86 15.99 -10.70
N SER A 438 9.69 14.76 -11.22
CA SER A 438 9.58 14.52 -12.66
C SER A 438 8.31 15.13 -13.23
N ALA A 439 7.17 14.98 -12.55
CA ALA A 439 5.91 15.54 -12.99
C ALA A 439 5.90 17.08 -12.95
N LEU A 440 6.53 17.70 -11.94
CA LEU A 440 6.72 19.15 -11.88
C LEU A 440 7.56 19.64 -13.07
N ALA A 441 8.65 18.95 -13.37
CA ALA A 441 9.49 19.26 -14.53
C ALA A 441 8.75 19.06 -15.87
N ILE A 442 7.99 17.97 -16.02
CA ILE A 442 7.16 17.72 -17.21
C ILE A 442 6.07 18.80 -17.34
N SER A 443 5.43 19.18 -16.24
CA SER A 443 4.43 20.25 -16.21
C SER A 443 5.04 21.57 -16.72
N GLN A 444 6.25 21.91 -16.24
CA GLN A 444 6.99 23.07 -16.73
C GLN A 444 7.32 22.96 -18.22
N ALA A 445 7.77 21.80 -18.70
CA ALA A 445 8.03 21.59 -20.13
C ALA A 445 6.76 21.72 -21.00
N VAL A 446 5.60 21.28 -20.50
CA VAL A 446 4.31 21.46 -21.19
C VAL A 446 3.93 22.95 -21.28
N MET A 447 4.20 23.72 -20.22
CA MET A 447 3.98 25.17 -20.21
C MET A 447 4.94 25.90 -21.17
N ASP A 448 6.24 25.60 -21.10
CA ASP A 448 7.28 26.32 -21.85
C ASP A 448 7.29 25.96 -23.35
N SER A 449 6.87 24.75 -23.72
CA SER A 449 6.82 24.31 -25.13
C SER A 449 5.72 24.97 -25.97
N GLY A 450 4.82 25.75 -25.36
CA GLY A 450 3.64 26.29 -26.04
C GLY A 450 2.61 25.23 -26.45
N LEU A 451 2.78 23.97 -26.02
CA LEU A 451 1.81 22.90 -26.22
C LEU A 451 0.47 23.28 -25.59
N MET A 452 0.52 23.84 -24.38
CA MET A 452 -0.67 24.33 -23.69
C MET A 452 -1.43 25.36 -24.54
N GLY A 453 -0.75 26.38 -25.06
CA GLY A 453 -1.36 27.38 -25.95
C GLY A 453 -1.98 26.77 -27.22
N SER A 454 -1.31 25.78 -27.81
CA SER A 454 -1.81 25.06 -28.99
C SER A 454 -3.06 24.22 -28.69
N ALA A 455 -3.05 23.50 -27.56
CA ALA A 455 -4.20 22.75 -27.07
C ALA A 455 -5.37 23.69 -26.76
N MET A 456 -5.09 24.88 -26.22
CA MET A 456 -6.12 25.88 -25.91
C MET A 456 -6.76 26.46 -27.15
N ALA A 457 -5.99 26.76 -28.20
CA ALA A 457 -6.57 27.22 -29.48
C ALA A 457 -7.54 26.19 -30.07
N PHE A 458 -7.27 24.89 -29.88
CA PHE A 458 -8.14 23.82 -30.33
C PHE A 458 -9.38 23.61 -29.42
N LEU A 459 -9.20 23.70 -28.10
CA LEU A 459 -10.25 23.40 -27.13
C LEU A 459 -11.16 24.60 -26.82
N SER A 460 -10.69 25.84 -26.96
CA SER A 460 -11.44 27.06 -26.66
C SER A 460 -12.86 27.11 -27.25
N PRO A 461 -13.09 26.80 -28.55
CA PRO A 461 -14.46 26.81 -29.11
C PRO A 461 -15.37 25.73 -28.51
N ILE A 462 -14.81 24.64 -27.99
CA ILE A 462 -15.57 23.57 -27.31
C ILE A 462 -15.87 24.01 -25.87
N ILE A 463 -14.84 24.48 -25.15
CA ILE A 463 -14.90 24.88 -23.73
C ILE A 463 -15.90 26.03 -23.51
N GLY A 464 -15.96 27.01 -24.42
CA GLY A 464 -16.88 28.15 -24.28
C GLY A 464 -18.38 27.80 -24.25
N SER A 465 -18.74 26.58 -24.68
CA SER A 465 -20.12 26.09 -24.67
C SER A 465 -20.45 25.15 -23.50
N VAL A 466 -19.45 24.71 -22.74
CA VAL A 466 -19.60 23.74 -21.67
C VAL A 466 -19.85 24.47 -20.34
N PRO A 467 -20.89 24.13 -19.57
CA PRO A 467 -21.09 24.72 -18.25
C PRO A 467 -19.95 24.38 -17.28
N PRO A 468 -19.51 25.31 -16.39
CA PRO A 468 -18.43 25.07 -15.42
C PRO A 468 -18.59 23.78 -14.60
N MET A 469 -19.83 23.47 -14.20
CA MET A 469 -20.16 22.24 -13.48
C MET A 469 -19.84 20.97 -14.29
N MET A 470 -20.09 20.98 -15.60
CA MET A 470 -19.79 19.83 -16.47
C MET A 470 -18.28 19.66 -16.65
N MET A 471 -17.52 20.77 -16.71
CA MET A 471 -16.05 20.70 -16.71
C MET A 471 -15.53 20.10 -15.41
N LEU A 472 -16.07 20.52 -14.26
CA LEU A 472 -15.70 19.99 -12.95
C LEU A 472 -15.98 18.48 -12.85
N VAL A 473 -17.18 18.06 -13.26
CA VAL A 473 -17.57 16.64 -13.30
C VAL A 473 -16.63 15.84 -14.20
N MET A 474 -16.28 16.36 -15.38
CA MET A 474 -15.37 15.68 -16.30
C MET A 474 -13.97 15.49 -15.69
N VAL A 475 -13.39 16.56 -15.12
CA VAL A 475 -12.07 16.48 -14.46
C VAL A 475 -12.10 15.50 -13.29
N TYR A 476 -13.13 15.55 -12.45
CA TYR A 476 -13.29 14.64 -11.33
C TYR A 476 -13.43 13.18 -11.77
N VAL A 477 -14.33 12.88 -12.72
CA VAL A 477 -14.59 11.52 -13.19
C VAL A 477 -13.37 10.94 -13.91
N LEU A 478 -12.66 11.74 -14.72
CA LEU A 478 -11.41 11.31 -15.33
C LEU A 478 -10.35 11.01 -14.26
N THR A 479 -10.27 11.83 -13.21
CA THR A 479 -9.32 11.59 -12.12
C THR A 479 -9.65 10.31 -11.36
N LEU A 480 -10.94 10.08 -11.04
CA LEU A 480 -11.42 8.86 -10.44
C LEU A 480 -11.11 7.64 -11.33
N ALA A 481 -11.35 7.73 -12.64
CA ALA A 481 -11.05 6.65 -13.56
C ALA A 481 -9.54 6.33 -13.60
N MET A 482 -8.69 7.35 -13.65
CA MET A 482 -7.23 7.15 -13.60
C MET A 482 -6.81 6.51 -12.27
N THR A 483 -7.36 6.97 -11.15
CA THR A 483 -6.99 6.45 -9.82
C THR A 483 -7.36 4.98 -9.62
N GLU A 484 -8.37 4.47 -10.34
CA GLU A 484 -8.75 3.06 -10.31
C GLU A 484 -7.91 2.18 -11.26
N LEU A 485 -7.20 2.77 -12.22
CA LEU A 485 -6.39 2.06 -13.21
C LEU A 485 -4.90 2.01 -12.83
N ILE A 486 -4.38 3.09 -12.26
CA ILE A 486 -2.97 3.25 -11.90
C ILE A 486 -2.84 3.61 -10.41
N THR A 487 -1.67 4.05 -9.96
CA THR A 487 -1.50 4.50 -8.58
C THR A 487 -2.08 5.90 -8.38
N ASN A 488 -2.71 6.15 -7.23
CA ASN A 488 -3.31 7.45 -6.88
C ASN A 488 -2.36 8.64 -7.06
N ASN A 489 -1.09 8.47 -6.68
CA ASN A 489 -0.07 9.51 -6.82
C ASN A 489 0.23 9.84 -8.29
N ALA A 490 0.29 8.83 -9.15
CA ALA A 490 0.49 9.02 -10.58
C ALA A 490 -0.74 9.65 -11.24
N ALA A 491 -1.95 9.25 -10.82
CA ALA A 491 -3.20 9.84 -11.29
C ALA A 491 -3.29 11.33 -10.93
N ALA A 492 -2.99 11.72 -9.68
CA ALA A 492 -2.97 13.12 -9.28
C ALA A 492 -1.92 13.95 -10.02
N ALA A 493 -0.71 13.40 -10.21
CA ALA A 493 0.36 14.07 -10.95
C ALA A 493 0.02 14.32 -12.42
N LEU A 494 -0.75 13.43 -13.03
CA LEU A 494 -1.20 13.54 -14.41
C LEU A 494 -2.40 14.49 -14.54
N MET A 495 -3.35 14.42 -13.59
CA MET A 495 -4.61 15.16 -13.67
C MET A 495 -4.52 16.58 -13.14
N PHE A 496 -3.56 16.89 -12.26
CA PHE A 496 -3.40 18.24 -11.71
C PHE A 496 -3.15 19.29 -12.81
N PRO A 497 -2.15 19.13 -13.71
CA PRO A 497 -1.91 20.13 -14.75
C PRO A 497 -3.13 20.31 -15.65
N LEU A 498 -3.85 19.23 -15.95
CA LEU A 498 -5.08 19.27 -16.75
C LEU A 498 -6.18 20.07 -16.05
N GLY A 499 -6.47 19.77 -14.78
CA GLY A 499 -7.51 20.47 -14.01
C GLY A 499 -7.21 21.96 -13.84
N TYR A 500 -5.96 22.29 -13.48
CA TYR A 500 -5.49 23.66 -13.34
C TYR A 500 -5.60 24.45 -14.66
N SER A 501 -5.18 23.82 -15.75
CA SER A 501 -5.23 24.36 -17.11
C SER A 501 -6.65 24.65 -17.60
N VAL A 502 -7.58 23.72 -17.35
CA VAL A 502 -9.00 23.89 -17.71
C VAL A 502 -9.60 25.10 -16.99
N ALA A 503 -9.28 25.28 -15.71
CA ALA A 503 -9.77 26.42 -14.93
C ALA A 503 -9.29 27.76 -15.48
N LEU A 504 -7.97 27.91 -15.66
CA LEU A 504 -7.38 29.14 -16.20
C LEU A 504 -7.95 29.51 -17.56
N THR A 505 -8.20 28.51 -18.40
CA THR A 505 -8.72 28.70 -19.76
C THR A 505 -10.18 29.11 -19.76
N ALA A 506 -10.97 28.55 -18.86
CA ALA A 506 -12.37 28.92 -18.68
C ALA A 506 -12.53 30.25 -17.92
N GLY A 507 -11.43 30.85 -17.44
CA GLY A 507 -11.46 32.05 -16.60
C GLY A 507 -12.05 31.81 -15.22
N LEU A 508 -11.91 30.58 -14.71
CA LEU A 508 -12.46 30.13 -13.43
C LEU A 508 -11.34 30.00 -12.39
N ASP A 509 -11.70 30.03 -11.10
CA ASP A 509 -10.80 29.77 -9.98
C ASP A 509 -10.24 28.33 -10.10
N PRO A 510 -8.91 28.15 -10.21
CA PRO A 510 -8.30 26.82 -10.26
C PRO A 510 -8.55 25.96 -9.03
N MET A 511 -8.81 26.56 -7.86
CA MET A 511 -8.94 25.82 -6.60
C MET A 511 -10.04 24.75 -6.67
N VAL A 512 -11.18 25.01 -7.31
CA VAL A 512 -12.27 24.04 -7.40
C VAL A 512 -11.85 22.78 -8.17
N PHE A 513 -11.06 22.94 -9.25
CA PHE A 513 -10.55 21.84 -10.07
C PHE A 513 -9.37 21.13 -9.41
N VAL A 514 -8.50 21.88 -8.74
CA VAL A 514 -7.39 21.35 -7.93
C VAL A 514 -7.92 20.44 -6.83
N MET A 515 -8.96 20.89 -6.12
CA MET A 515 -9.62 20.10 -5.07
C MET A 515 -10.38 18.90 -5.65
N ALA A 516 -10.95 19.02 -6.85
CA ALA A 516 -11.56 17.88 -7.56
C ALA A 516 -10.53 16.80 -7.90
N VAL A 517 -9.32 17.18 -8.33
CA VAL A 517 -8.22 16.24 -8.59
C VAL A 517 -7.76 15.58 -7.29
N ALA A 518 -7.56 16.34 -6.21
CA ALA A 518 -7.10 15.77 -4.95
C ALA A 518 -8.10 14.77 -4.33
N LEU A 519 -9.39 15.14 -4.29
CA LEU A 519 -10.44 14.30 -3.72
C LEU A 519 -10.79 13.13 -4.66
N GLY A 520 -10.83 13.36 -5.98
CA GLY A 520 -11.07 12.31 -6.98
C GLY A 520 -9.94 11.29 -7.05
N GLY A 521 -8.68 11.75 -6.98
CA GLY A 521 -7.48 10.90 -6.98
C GLY A 521 -7.24 10.15 -5.66
N SER A 522 -8.11 10.34 -4.67
CA SER A 522 -8.09 9.59 -3.42
C SER A 522 -9.23 8.57 -3.33
N ALA A 523 -10.23 8.66 -4.20
CA ALA A 523 -11.49 7.92 -4.12
C ALA A 523 -11.44 6.52 -4.76
N SER A 524 -10.39 5.73 -4.49
CA SER A 524 -10.26 4.36 -5.00
C SER A 524 -11.04 3.37 -4.14
N PHE A 525 -12.28 3.09 -4.56
CA PHE A 525 -13.21 2.18 -3.87
C PHE A 525 -13.70 1.03 -4.75
N LEU A 526 -13.40 1.02 -6.05
CA LEU A 526 -13.94 0.04 -6.99
C LEU A 526 -12.94 -1.07 -7.29
N THR A 527 -11.66 -0.82 -7.09
CA THR A 527 -10.59 -1.77 -7.37
C THR A 527 -9.61 -1.90 -6.21
N PRO A 528 -8.90 -3.05 -6.12
CA PRO A 528 -7.85 -3.18 -5.14
C PRO A 528 -6.57 -2.44 -5.54
N TYR A 529 -6.32 -2.21 -6.83
CA TYR A 529 -5.01 -1.78 -7.35
C TYR A 529 -4.68 -0.31 -7.14
N GLY A 530 -5.69 0.57 -7.09
CA GLY A 530 -5.46 2.01 -6.94
C GLY A 530 -4.83 2.39 -5.60
N TYR A 531 -5.14 1.64 -4.54
CA TYR A 531 -4.71 1.93 -3.16
C TYR A 531 -3.97 0.74 -2.51
N THR A 532 -2.79 0.99 -1.95
CA THR A 532 -1.99 -0.05 -1.25
C THR A 532 -2.74 -0.72 -0.08
N THR A 533 -3.60 0.02 0.64
CA THR A 533 -4.45 -0.51 1.70
C THR A 533 -5.45 -1.53 1.18
N ASN A 534 -6.03 -1.28 0.00
CA ASN A 534 -6.97 -2.20 -0.62
C ASN A 534 -6.26 -3.50 -1.02
N LEU A 535 -5.09 -3.43 -1.68
CA LEU A 535 -4.28 -4.63 -1.96
C LEU A 535 -3.95 -5.43 -0.70
N MET A 536 -3.64 -4.73 0.40
CA MET A 536 -3.35 -5.38 1.67
C MET A 536 -4.57 -6.15 2.21
N VAL A 537 -5.73 -5.50 2.29
CA VAL A 537 -6.93 -6.15 2.85
C VAL A 537 -7.52 -7.19 1.91
N GLN A 538 -7.29 -7.07 0.60
CA GLN A 538 -7.73 -8.04 -0.41
C GLN A 538 -7.31 -9.46 -0.01
N ASN A 539 -6.04 -9.64 0.32
CA ASN A 539 -5.50 -10.96 0.65
C ASN A 539 -5.82 -11.37 2.09
N LEU A 540 -5.78 -10.43 3.03
CA LEU A 540 -6.10 -10.71 4.44
C LEU A 540 -7.57 -11.09 4.68
N GLY A 541 -8.48 -10.53 3.89
CA GLY A 541 -9.91 -10.79 4.00
C GLY A 541 -10.46 -11.73 2.93
N GLY A 542 -9.62 -12.23 2.03
CA GLY A 542 -10.03 -13.14 0.94
C GLY A 542 -10.98 -12.51 -0.07
N TYR A 543 -10.83 -11.21 -0.36
CA TYR A 543 -11.73 -10.49 -1.27
C TYR A 543 -11.33 -10.69 -2.74
N THR A 544 -12.33 -10.89 -3.58
CA THR A 544 -12.19 -10.89 -5.03
C THR A 544 -12.43 -9.48 -5.59
N ARG A 545 -12.06 -9.24 -6.86
CA ARG A 545 -12.38 -7.96 -7.54
C ARG A 545 -13.87 -7.66 -7.58
N ALA A 546 -14.71 -8.69 -7.65
CA ALA A 546 -16.17 -8.52 -7.65
C ALA A 546 -16.67 -7.97 -6.32
N ASP A 547 -16.02 -8.32 -5.20
CA ASP A 547 -16.41 -7.84 -3.87
C ASP A 547 -16.12 -6.34 -3.71
N TYR A 548 -15.01 -5.85 -4.27
CA TYR A 548 -14.70 -4.41 -4.33
C TYR A 548 -15.77 -3.62 -5.07
N VAL A 549 -16.13 -4.08 -6.28
CA VAL A 549 -17.18 -3.39 -7.07
C VAL A 549 -18.51 -3.44 -6.33
N ARG A 550 -18.92 -4.62 -5.82
CA ARG A 550 -20.20 -4.82 -5.12
C ARG A 550 -20.34 -3.97 -3.86
N PHE A 551 -19.28 -3.86 -3.06
CA PHE A 551 -19.31 -3.08 -1.83
C PHE A 551 -19.06 -1.58 -2.09
N GLY A 552 -18.14 -1.27 -3.00
CA GLY A 552 -17.62 0.08 -3.21
C GLY A 552 -18.36 0.96 -4.19
N TRP A 553 -19.20 0.43 -5.08
CA TRP A 553 -19.93 1.27 -6.03
C TRP A 553 -20.82 2.32 -5.34
N LEU A 554 -21.53 1.95 -4.28
CA LEU A 554 -22.40 2.88 -3.55
C LEU A 554 -21.57 3.88 -2.73
N VAL A 555 -20.44 3.43 -2.19
CA VAL A 555 -19.51 4.29 -1.44
C VAL A 555 -18.90 5.34 -2.35
N SER A 556 -18.40 4.92 -3.52
CA SER A 556 -17.87 5.80 -4.56
C SER A 556 -18.94 6.80 -5.01
N LEU A 557 -20.14 6.33 -5.36
CA LEU A 557 -21.24 7.21 -5.78
C LEU A 557 -21.63 8.22 -4.71
N ALA A 558 -21.80 7.80 -3.45
CA ALA A 558 -22.18 8.68 -2.35
C ALA A 558 -21.10 9.72 -2.08
N TYR A 559 -19.82 9.31 -2.02
CA TYR A 559 -18.68 10.20 -1.84
C TYR A 559 -18.59 11.22 -2.98
N SER A 560 -18.54 10.74 -4.24
CA SER A 560 -18.40 11.57 -5.43
C SER A 560 -19.54 12.57 -5.58
N THR A 561 -20.78 12.15 -5.30
CA THR A 561 -21.94 13.04 -5.37
C THR A 561 -21.81 14.20 -4.39
N VAL A 562 -21.45 13.93 -3.13
CA VAL A 562 -21.28 14.98 -2.12
C VAL A 562 -20.13 15.90 -2.47
N VAL A 563 -18.99 15.35 -2.91
CA VAL A 563 -17.84 16.15 -3.35
C VAL A 563 -18.23 17.09 -4.49
N LEU A 564 -18.86 16.59 -5.54
CA LEU A 564 -19.26 17.40 -6.71
C LEU A 564 -20.28 18.49 -6.36
N ILE A 565 -21.19 18.24 -5.41
CA ILE A 565 -22.18 19.24 -4.97
C ILE A 565 -21.54 20.33 -4.10
N LEU A 566 -20.61 19.96 -3.22
CA LEU A 566 -20.03 20.86 -2.23
C LEU A 566 -18.83 21.66 -2.75
N LEU A 567 -18.04 21.10 -3.68
CA LEU A 567 -16.89 21.78 -4.26
C LEU A 567 -17.21 23.19 -4.77
N PRO A 568 -18.17 23.39 -5.71
CA PRO A 568 -18.47 24.72 -6.24
C PRO A 568 -19.13 25.66 -5.22
N ARG A 569 -19.59 25.14 -4.08
CA ARG A 569 -20.18 25.96 -2.99
C ARG A 569 -19.13 26.50 -2.03
N ILE A 570 -18.05 25.75 -1.82
CA ILE A 570 -16.96 26.11 -0.91
C ILE A 570 -15.85 26.82 -1.69
N PHE A 571 -15.57 26.36 -2.90
CA PHE A 571 -14.63 26.94 -3.86
C PHE A 571 -15.43 27.35 -5.10
N PRO A 572 -15.96 28.59 -5.16
CA PRO A 572 -16.74 29.06 -6.29
C PRO A 572 -15.91 29.04 -7.59
N PHE A 573 -16.61 28.94 -8.72
CA PHE A 573 -16.01 29.02 -10.04
C PHE A 573 -15.38 30.38 -10.31
#